data_AF-A0A139GWA5-F1
#
_entry.id   AF-A0A139GWA5-F1
#
_cell.length_a   1.000
_cell.length_b   1.000
_cell.length_c   1.000
_cell.angle_alpha   90.00
_cell.angle_beta   90.00
_cell.angle_gamma   90.00
#
_symmetry.space_group_name_H-M   'P 1'
#
loop_
_entity.id
_entity.type
_entity.pdbx_description
1 polymer ?
#
loop_
_entity_poly.entity_id
_entity_poly.type
_entity_poly.pdbx_seq_one_letter_code
_entity_poly.pdbx_strand_id
1 'polypeptide(L)'
;MCLYCLGLHLHSILISDRILHSLDTAQQTSIRLTPKNDSTCANSLTQHQILTMVMDIAKLKSELEQAKKEYDKARVARLVRMIGKEERNARNRAANAEDAQRKARESFLPYSKSDTPPSLEPVAPNLPPMAYFIELEEQVKREEEARQTAERVRKEEEARKAAERERQEEARRRAQERRQREQDQQRQRESRFRNEQRQREREQQKKSHRSTPPNTPLRTLAPAPAVTMPQIKDWYNFAETCNRARDKVQTFPTPPGGCCGKLTCVSQAKDRANKACECNIRRAFELAGVDSYKKEMLKWHPDKWSRSPEAKRDRFQELAREIFIVLKDM
;
A
#
# COMPACT_ATOMS: atom_id res chain seq x y z
N MET A 1 1.08 -26.89 27.28
CA MET A 1 0.61 -25.48 27.28
C MET A 1 1.79 -24.59 27.65
N CYS A 2 2.13 -23.64 26.80
CA CYS A 2 3.37 -22.86 26.91
C CYS A 2 3.15 -21.62 27.78
N LEU A 3 4.08 -21.32 28.70
CA LEU A 3 4.02 -20.16 29.62
C LEU A 3 3.84 -18.81 28.88
N TYR A 4 4.25 -18.74 27.61
CA TYR A 4 4.02 -17.58 26.74
C TYR A 4 2.53 -17.30 26.43
N CYS A 5 1.67 -18.31 26.38
CA CYS A 5 0.24 -18.10 26.12
C CYS A 5 -0.50 -17.56 27.35
N LEU A 6 -0.05 -17.88 28.57
CA LEU A 6 -0.62 -17.35 29.80
C LEU A 6 -0.25 -15.89 30.02
N GLY A 7 0.98 -15.49 29.69
CA GLY A 7 1.43 -14.10 29.81
C GLY A 7 0.67 -13.12 28.90
N LEU A 8 0.38 -13.51 27.65
CA LEU A 8 -0.40 -12.68 26.72
C LEU A 8 -1.87 -12.53 27.16
N HIS A 9 -2.43 -13.54 27.83
CA HIS A 9 -3.82 -13.49 28.29
C HIS A 9 -3.98 -12.53 29.48
N LEU A 10 -3.05 -12.57 30.44
CA LEU A 10 -3.03 -11.66 31.59
C LEU A 10 -2.82 -10.20 31.18
N HIS A 11 -1.95 -9.95 30.19
CA HIS A 11 -1.72 -8.59 29.68
C HIS A 11 -2.93 -8.03 28.92
N SER A 12 -3.73 -8.88 28.29
CA SER A 12 -4.98 -8.47 27.61
C SER A 12 -6.10 -8.10 28.59
N ILE A 13 -6.15 -8.75 29.77
CA ILE A 13 -7.14 -8.46 30.81
C ILE A 13 -6.84 -7.10 31.44
N LEU A 14 -5.59 -6.85 31.83
CA LEU A 14 -5.18 -5.57 32.45
C LEU A 14 -5.37 -4.35 31.54
N ILE A 15 -5.30 -4.52 30.21
CA ILE A 15 -5.55 -3.42 29.26
C ILE A 15 -7.04 -3.11 29.13
N SER A 16 -7.91 -4.12 29.24
CA SER A 16 -9.37 -3.93 29.13
C SER A 16 -9.91 -3.18 30.35
N ASP A 17 -9.43 -3.49 31.56
CA ASP A 17 -9.84 -2.82 32.79
C ASP A 17 -9.42 -1.34 32.81
N ARG A 18 -8.23 -1.01 32.27
CA ARG A 18 -7.74 0.38 32.23
C ARG A 18 -8.53 1.26 31.25
N ILE A 19 -9.05 0.68 30.17
CA ILE A 19 -9.91 1.39 29.22
C ILE A 19 -11.31 1.60 29.82
N LEU A 20 -11.86 0.59 30.51
CA LEU A 20 -13.16 0.70 31.18
C LEU A 20 -13.12 1.72 32.33
N HIS A 21 -12.07 1.73 33.15
CA HIS A 21 -11.92 2.72 34.22
C HIS A 21 -11.79 4.16 33.69
N SER A 22 -11.14 4.35 32.53
CA SER A 22 -11.03 5.65 31.86
C SER A 22 -12.40 6.16 31.38
N LEU A 23 -13.24 5.27 30.86
CA LEU A 23 -14.60 5.60 30.41
C LEU A 23 -15.53 5.97 31.57
N ASP A 24 -15.45 5.27 32.71
CA ASP A 24 -16.24 5.60 33.91
C ASP A 24 -15.86 6.97 34.49
N THR A 25 -14.55 7.30 34.48
CA THR A 25 -14.06 8.60 34.94
C THR A 25 -14.52 9.73 34.01
N ALA A 26 -14.61 9.48 32.70
CA ALA A 26 -15.12 10.42 31.71
C ALA A 26 -16.65 10.62 31.81
N GLN A 27 -17.41 9.60 32.18
CA GLN A 27 -18.85 9.73 32.42
C GLN A 27 -19.16 10.50 33.71
N GLN A 28 -18.40 10.27 34.80
CA GLN A 28 -18.60 10.99 36.06
C GLN A 28 -18.24 12.49 35.97
N THR A 29 -17.29 12.87 35.13
CA THR A 29 -16.93 14.28 34.90
C THR A 29 -17.94 15.02 34.02
N SER A 30 -18.73 14.31 33.21
CA SER A 30 -19.75 14.91 32.33
C SER A 30 -21.01 15.39 33.09
N ILE A 31 -21.33 14.80 34.26
CA ILE A 31 -22.59 15.07 34.97
C ILE A 31 -22.57 16.36 35.83
N ARG A 32 -21.40 16.99 36.05
CA ARG A 32 -21.27 18.17 36.95
C ARG A 32 -21.07 19.53 36.30
N LEU A 33 -21.16 19.66 34.97
CA LEU A 33 -20.99 20.95 34.30
C LEU A 33 -22.34 21.49 33.81
N THR A 34 -22.87 22.49 34.52
CA THR A 34 -24.01 23.28 34.07
C THR A 34 -23.63 24.12 32.85
N PRO A 35 -24.52 24.26 31.85
CA PRO A 35 -24.18 24.84 30.57
C PRO A 35 -24.31 26.36 30.62
N LYS A 36 -23.18 27.07 30.67
CA LYS A 36 -23.08 28.45 30.17
C LYS A 36 -21.74 28.58 29.46
N ASN A 37 -21.78 28.59 28.13
CA ASN A 37 -20.84 29.21 27.17
C ASN A 37 -20.77 28.39 25.87
N ASP A 38 -20.98 29.07 24.75
CA ASP A 38 -21.17 28.55 23.39
C ASP A 38 -19.91 27.95 22.71
N SER A 39 -18.91 27.52 23.50
CA SER A 39 -17.66 26.90 23.01
C SER A 39 -17.73 25.36 22.87
N THR A 40 -18.91 24.76 23.03
CA THR A 40 -19.10 23.30 23.17
C THR A 40 -19.15 22.51 21.86
N CYS A 41 -19.22 23.16 20.69
CA CYS A 41 -19.40 22.46 19.41
C CYS A 41 -18.20 21.61 18.94
N ALA A 42 -16.96 21.95 19.31
CA ALA A 42 -15.79 21.20 18.86
C ALA A 42 -15.56 19.88 19.65
N ASN A 43 -16.02 19.82 20.90
CA ASN A 43 -15.86 18.65 21.76
C ASN A 43 -16.92 17.57 21.51
N SER A 44 -18.11 17.93 21.01
CA SER A 44 -19.17 16.95 20.73
C SER A 44 -18.84 16.06 19.52
N LEU A 45 -18.18 16.62 18.50
CA LEU A 45 -17.80 15.87 17.29
C LEU A 45 -16.75 14.81 17.56
N THR A 46 -15.77 15.10 18.43
CA THR A 46 -14.70 14.15 18.80
C THR A 46 -15.23 13.03 19.70
N GLN A 47 -16.14 13.32 20.62
CA GLN A 47 -16.80 12.31 21.46
C GLN A 47 -17.65 11.35 20.64
N HIS A 48 -18.43 11.85 19.67
CA HIS A 48 -19.24 11.00 18.80
C HIS A 48 -18.37 10.04 17.97
N GLN A 49 -17.26 10.54 17.42
CA GLN A 49 -16.33 9.70 16.65
C GLN A 49 -15.67 8.60 17.50
N ILE A 50 -15.31 8.90 18.75
CA ILE A 50 -14.75 7.91 19.68
C ILE A 50 -15.80 6.84 19.98
N LEU A 51 -17.05 7.23 20.26
CA LEU A 51 -18.15 6.30 20.51
C LEU A 51 -18.40 5.37 19.32
N THR A 52 -18.42 5.90 18.10
CA THR A 52 -18.61 5.07 16.90
C THR A 52 -17.52 4.01 16.75
N MET A 53 -16.26 4.36 17.02
CA MET A 53 -15.15 3.41 16.94
C MET A 53 -15.21 2.33 18.02
N VAL A 54 -15.65 2.69 19.22
CA VAL A 54 -15.84 1.71 20.32
C VAL A 54 -16.93 0.71 19.94
N MET A 55 -18.03 1.17 19.35
CA MET A 55 -19.12 0.30 18.88
C MET A 55 -18.65 -0.65 17.76
N ASP A 56 -17.86 -0.15 16.81
CA ASP A 56 -17.31 -0.97 15.73
C ASP A 56 -16.36 -2.06 16.25
N ILE A 57 -15.49 -1.72 17.20
CA ILE A 57 -14.60 -2.70 17.85
C ILE A 57 -15.41 -3.75 18.62
N ALA A 58 -16.45 -3.34 19.35
CA ALA A 58 -17.32 -4.25 20.08
C ALA A 58 -18.05 -5.22 19.14
N LYS A 59 -18.57 -4.73 18.02
CA LYS A 59 -19.20 -5.56 16.97
C LYS A 59 -18.21 -6.57 16.40
N LEU A 60 -17.00 -6.14 16.03
CA LEU A 60 -15.96 -7.03 15.51
C LEU A 60 -15.55 -8.11 16.53
N LYS A 61 -15.51 -7.78 17.83
CA LYS A 61 -15.24 -8.75 18.91
C LYS A 61 -16.36 -9.78 19.04
N SER A 62 -17.62 -9.36 18.92
CA SER A 62 -18.76 -10.28 18.90
C SER A 62 -18.68 -11.25 17.71
N GLU A 63 -18.39 -10.75 16.51
CA GLU A 63 -18.19 -11.58 15.31
C GLU A 63 -17.01 -12.54 15.44
N LEU A 64 -15.94 -12.12 16.13
CA LEU A 64 -14.79 -12.97 16.42
C LEU A 64 -15.18 -14.15 17.32
N GLU A 65 -15.96 -13.92 18.36
CA GLU A 65 -16.44 -15.00 19.23
C GLU A 65 -17.37 -15.96 18.49
N GLN A 66 -18.23 -15.45 17.59
CA GLN A 66 -19.04 -16.30 16.73
C GLN A 66 -18.17 -17.16 15.79
N ALA A 67 -17.18 -16.56 15.12
CA ALA A 67 -16.28 -17.27 14.22
C ALA A 67 -15.42 -18.33 14.95
N LYS A 68 -15.07 -18.10 16.22
CA LYS A 68 -14.41 -19.10 17.07
C LYS A 68 -15.32 -20.29 17.36
N LYS A 69 -16.61 -20.06 17.67
CA LYS A 69 -17.60 -21.13 17.88
C LYS A 69 -17.81 -21.97 16.62
N GLU A 70 -17.72 -21.35 15.44
CA GLU A 70 -17.83 -22.02 14.13
C GLU A 70 -16.53 -22.72 13.68
N TYR A 71 -15.44 -22.61 14.43
CA TYR A 71 -14.10 -23.15 14.09
C TYR A 71 -13.52 -22.65 12.74
N ASP A 72 -13.99 -21.52 12.20
CA ASP A 72 -13.46 -20.92 10.97
C ASP A 72 -12.14 -20.16 11.23
N LYS A 73 -11.03 -20.91 11.16
CA LYS A 73 -9.67 -20.37 11.39
C LYS A 73 -9.33 -19.19 10.47
N ALA A 74 -9.80 -19.19 9.23
CA ALA A 74 -9.48 -18.14 8.26
C ALA A 74 -10.22 -16.84 8.61
N ARG A 75 -11.50 -16.94 9.00
CA ARG A 75 -12.31 -15.79 9.45
C ARG A 75 -11.80 -15.24 10.77
N VAL A 76 -11.45 -16.09 11.74
CA VAL A 76 -10.81 -15.69 13.00
C VAL A 76 -9.54 -14.88 12.74
N ALA A 77 -8.63 -15.38 11.89
CA ALA A 77 -7.39 -14.67 11.58
C ALA A 77 -7.62 -13.31 10.92
N ARG A 78 -8.64 -13.17 10.06
CA ARG A 78 -9.02 -11.88 9.46
C ARG A 78 -9.58 -10.92 10.50
N LEU A 79 -10.51 -11.37 11.35
CA LEU A 79 -11.12 -10.54 12.39
C LEU A 79 -10.11 -10.03 13.41
N VAL A 80 -9.17 -10.87 13.86
CA VAL A 80 -8.09 -10.45 14.76
C VAL A 80 -7.24 -9.33 14.15
N ARG A 81 -6.92 -9.42 12.85
CA ARG A 81 -6.17 -8.34 12.15
C ARG A 81 -6.99 -7.05 12.05
N MET A 82 -8.29 -7.13 11.80
CA MET A 82 -9.16 -5.95 11.73
C MET A 82 -9.30 -5.28 13.09
N ILE A 83 -9.58 -6.05 14.16
CA ILE A 83 -9.65 -5.53 15.53
C ILE A 83 -8.33 -4.85 15.92
N GLY A 84 -7.18 -5.50 15.68
CA GLY A 84 -5.88 -4.92 15.98
C GLY A 84 -5.54 -3.67 15.15
N LYS A 85 -6.15 -3.50 13.97
CA LYS A 85 -6.04 -2.26 13.18
C LYS A 85 -6.90 -1.16 13.81
N GLU A 86 -8.16 -1.44 14.12
CA GLU A 86 -9.06 -0.44 14.71
C GLU A 86 -8.62 0.00 16.12
N GLU A 87 -8.13 -0.91 16.96
CA GLU A 87 -7.58 -0.56 18.27
C GLU A 87 -6.32 0.33 18.17
N ARG A 88 -5.51 0.20 17.11
CA ARG A 88 -4.39 1.11 16.84
C ARG A 88 -4.88 2.46 16.34
N ASN A 89 -5.86 2.48 15.44
CA ASN A 89 -6.47 3.72 14.97
C ASN A 89 -7.10 4.51 16.13
N ALA A 90 -7.84 3.84 17.01
CA ALA A 90 -8.47 4.44 18.18
C ALA A 90 -7.43 5.07 19.12
N ARG A 91 -6.33 4.35 19.41
CA ARG A 91 -5.22 4.89 20.23
C ARG A 91 -4.55 6.11 19.60
N ASN A 92 -4.26 6.06 18.30
CA ASN A 92 -3.64 7.19 17.62
C ASN A 92 -4.55 8.42 17.62
N ARG A 93 -5.86 8.24 17.42
CA ARG A 93 -6.82 9.34 17.49
C ARG A 93 -6.95 9.91 18.90
N ALA A 94 -7.00 9.07 19.93
CA ALA A 94 -7.02 9.51 21.31
C ALA A 94 -5.78 10.32 21.67
N ALA A 95 -4.59 9.85 21.28
CA ALA A 95 -3.33 10.56 21.49
C ALA A 95 -3.30 11.93 20.77
N ASN A 96 -3.75 11.98 19.52
CA ASN A 96 -3.85 13.23 18.77
C ASN A 96 -4.87 14.20 19.38
N ALA A 97 -5.99 13.69 19.89
CA ALA A 97 -7.00 14.51 20.56
C ALA A 97 -6.46 15.08 21.88
N GLU A 98 -5.70 14.32 22.65
CA GLU A 98 -5.04 14.81 23.87
C GLU A 98 -3.98 15.88 23.55
N ASP A 99 -3.17 15.68 22.50
CA ASP A 99 -2.20 16.68 22.04
C ASP A 99 -2.89 17.98 21.56
N ALA A 100 -4.00 17.85 20.85
CA ALA A 100 -4.81 19.00 20.45
C ALA A 100 -5.40 19.75 21.66
N GLN A 101 -5.89 19.03 22.68
CA GLN A 101 -6.35 19.63 23.93
C GLN A 101 -5.22 20.31 24.70
N ARG A 102 -4.02 19.71 24.73
CA ARG A 102 -2.83 20.30 25.35
C ARG A 102 -2.46 21.61 24.66
N LYS A 103 -2.38 21.61 23.33
CA LYS A 103 -2.12 22.83 22.54
C LYS A 103 -3.18 23.90 22.76
N ALA A 104 -4.45 23.52 22.84
CA ALA A 104 -5.53 24.46 23.13
C ALA A 104 -5.42 25.08 24.54
N ARG A 105 -4.98 24.31 25.54
CA ARG A 105 -4.69 24.83 26.89
C ARG A 105 -3.49 25.76 26.90
N GLU A 106 -2.41 25.39 26.19
CA GLU A 106 -1.22 26.22 26.05
C GLU A 106 -1.52 27.53 25.32
N SER A 107 -2.41 27.54 24.32
CA SER A 107 -2.84 28.77 23.65
C SER A 107 -3.71 29.68 24.52
N PHE A 108 -4.36 29.14 25.56
CA PHE A 108 -5.21 29.89 26.49
C PHE A 108 -4.44 30.41 27.71
N LEU A 109 -3.23 29.92 27.97
CA LEU A 109 -2.36 30.56 28.93
C LEU A 109 -1.93 31.89 28.29
N PRO A 110 -2.37 33.05 28.82
CA PRO A 110 -1.86 34.31 28.34
C PRO A 110 -0.36 34.22 28.49
N TYR A 111 0.35 34.38 27.37
CA TYR A 111 1.78 34.49 27.34
C TYR A 111 2.09 35.67 28.26
N SER A 112 2.40 35.38 29.52
CA SER A 112 2.75 36.35 30.55
C SER A 112 4.10 36.91 30.18
N LYS A 113 4.14 37.72 29.13
CA LYS A 113 5.00 38.89 29.09
C LYS A 113 4.64 39.63 30.36
N SER A 114 5.56 39.57 31.31
CA SER A 114 5.59 40.39 32.49
C SER A 114 5.64 41.86 32.07
N ASP A 115 4.50 42.39 31.63
CA ASP A 115 4.20 43.82 31.68
C ASP A 115 3.73 44.08 33.10
N THR A 116 4.64 43.94 34.06
CA THR A 116 4.43 44.43 35.42
C THR A 116 4.37 45.95 35.30
N PRO A 117 3.24 46.61 35.59
CA PRO A 117 3.20 48.06 35.62
C PRO A 117 4.16 48.53 36.72
N PRO A 118 5.04 49.52 36.46
CA PRO A 118 5.85 50.11 37.51
C PRO A 118 4.90 50.72 38.54
N SER A 119 4.84 50.10 39.72
CA SER A 119 4.18 50.63 40.89
C SER A 119 4.84 51.95 41.26
N LEU A 120 4.19 53.06 40.87
CA LEU A 120 4.49 54.41 41.33
C LEU A 120 4.06 54.54 42.80
N GLU A 121 4.82 53.94 43.71
CA GLU A 121 4.84 54.40 45.10
C GLU A 121 6.06 55.30 45.30
N PRO A 122 5.90 56.48 45.93
CA PRO A 122 7.00 57.37 46.24
C PRO A 122 7.84 56.76 47.37
N VAL A 123 8.81 55.94 46.99
CA VAL A 123 9.83 55.45 47.92
C VAL A 123 10.73 56.62 48.30
N ALA A 124 10.89 56.78 49.61
CA ALA A 124 11.66 57.81 50.27
C ALA A 124 13.09 57.98 49.69
N PRO A 125 13.64 59.21 49.73
CA PRO A 125 14.98 59.51 49.24
C PRO A 125 16.04 59.02 50.23
N ASN A 126 16.37 57.75 50.17
CA ASN A 126 17.64 57.19 50.65
C ASN A 126 17.97 55.95 49.83
N LEU A 127 18.32 56.18 48.56
CA LEU A 127 18.83 55.18 47.63
C LEU A 127 20.25 54.78 48.01
N PRO A 128 20.53 53.49 48.25
CA PRO A 128 21.89 52.95 48.18
C PRO A 128 22.36 52.92 46.71
N PRO A 129 23.68 53.05 46.47
CA PRO A 129 24.24 53.41 45.17
C PRO A 129 24.50 52.19 44.29
N MET A 130 23.93 52.13 43.07
CA MET A 130 24.35 51.34 41.88
C MET A 130 24.60 49.80 42.00
N ALA A 131 24.81 49.24 43.19
CA ALA A 131 25.19 47.86 43.43
C ALA A 131 24.06 46.86 43.14
N TYR A 132 22.81 47.28 43.37
CA TYR A 132 21.62 46.46 43.07
C TYR A 132 21.47 46.16 41.58
N PHE A 133 21.82 47.11 40.70
CA PHE A 133 21.76 46.89 39.25
C PHE A 133 22.82 45.90 38.77
N ILE A 134 24.03 45.96 39.35
CA ILE A 134 25.12 45.02 39.04
C ILE A 134 24.72 43.59 39.46
N GLU A 135 24.14 43.41 40.64
CA GLU A 135 23.65 42.10 41.09
C GLU A 135 22.52 41.56 40.20
N LEU A 136 21.61 42.42 39.74
CA LEU A 136 20.53 42.03 38.83
C LEU A 136 21.05 41.59 37.47
N GLU A 137 22.02 42.33 36.91
CA GLU A 137 22.67 41.98 35.64
C GLU A 137 23.42 40.65 35.73
N GLU A 138 24.14 40.40 36.84
CA GLU A 138 24.79 39.11 37.08
C GLU A 138 23.79 37.97 37.27
N GLN A 139 22.63 38.23 37.88
CA GLN A 139 21.57 37.23 38.03
C GLN A 139 20.93 36.88 36.67
N VAL A 140 20.60 37.88 35.86
CA VAL A 140 20.07 37.66 34.49
C VAL A 140 21.08 36.93 33.63
N LYS A 141 22.37 37.29 33.72
CA LYS A 141 23.44 36.59 32.99
C LYS A 141 23.56 35.13 33.40
N ARG A 142 23.52 34.81 34.70
CA ARG A 142 23.53 33.43 35.20
C ARG A 142 22.30 32.64 34.76
N GLU A 143 21.13 33.27 34.75
CA GLU A 143 19.90 32.61 34.29
C GLU A 143 19.96 32.33 32.78
N GLU A 144 20.44 33.28 31.98
CA GLU A 144 20.61 33.11 30.54
C GLU A 144 21.65 32.03 30.20
N GLU A 145 22.78 31.99 30.90
CA GLU A 145 23.78 30.92 30.77
C GLU A 145 23.20 29.54 31.16
N ALA A 146 22.36 29.49 32.20
CA ALA A 146 21.65 28.26 32.58
C ALA A 146 20.64 27.81 31.53
N ARG A 147 19.89 28.75 30.92
CA ARG A 147 18.97 28.47 29.80
C ARG A 147 19.70 27.93 28.58
N GLN A 148 20.80 28.57 28.18
CA GLN A 148 21.62 28.13 27.06
C GLN A 148 22.22 26.74 27.30
N THR A 149 22.67 26.47 28.53
CA THR A 149 23.19 25.14 28.91
C THR A 149 22.09 24.08 28.85
N ALA A 150 20.91 24.37 29.38
CA ALA A 150 19.77 23.46 29.31
C ALA A 150 19.31 23.19 27.87
N GLU A 151 19.32 24.21 27.00
CA GLU A 151 18.99 24.05 25.59
C GLU A 151 20.01 23.16 24.85
N ARG A 152 21.30 23.35 25.13
CA ARG A 152 22.36 22.49 24.57
C ARG A 152 22.19 21.03 24.98
N VAL A 153 21.89 20.77 26.25
CA VAL A 153 21.63 19.40 26.75
C VAL A 153 20.41 18.79 26.05
N ARG A 154 19.33 19.55 25.88
CA ARG A 154 18.13 19.08 25.15
C ARG A 154 18.44 18.75 23.69
N LYS A 155 19.17 19.61 22.99
CA LYS A 155 19.59 19.38 21.59
C LYS A 155 20.49 18.15 21.47
N GLU A 156 21.42 17.96 22.40
CA GLU A 156 22.29 16.78 22.42
C GLU A 156 21.50 15.48 22.68
N GLU A 157 20.55 15.50 23.62
CA GLU A 157 19.70 14.34 23.89
C GLU A 157 18.81 14.00 22.69
N GLU A 158 18.25 15.01 22.02
CA GLU A 158 17.47 14.82 20.80
C GLU A 158 18.30 14.26 19.66
N ALA A 159 19.52 14.78 19.46
CA ALA A 159 20.47 14.25 18.49
C ALA A 159 20.82 12.79 18.79
N ARG A 160 21.04 12.43 20.06
CA ARG A 160 21.30 11.05 20.48
C ARG A 160 20.12 10.12 20.17
N LYS A 161 18.89 10.55 20.46
CA LYS A 161 17.65 9.80 20.14
C LYS A 161 17.44 9.67 18.63
N ALA A 162 17.76 10.70 17.85
CA ALA A 162 17.70 10.64 16.39
C ALA A 162 18.69 9.61 15.82
N ALA A 163 19.96 9.65 16.26
CA ALA A 163 20.99 8.69 15.85
C ALA A 163 20.67 7.25 16.27
N GLU A 164 20.00 7.04 17.41
CA GLU A 164 19.53 5.72 17.81
C GLU A 164 18.41 5.20 16.89
N ARG A 165 17.42 6.04 16.56
CA ARG A 165 16.34 5.69 15.64
C ARG A 165 16.87 5.32 14.26
N GLU A 166 17.83 6.07 13.75
CA GLU A 166 18.47 5.79 12.46
C GLU A 166 19.19 4.43 12.47
N ARG A 167 19.95 4.12 13.53
CA ARG A 167 20.60 2.81 13.69
C ARG A 167 19.58 1.67 13.76
N GLN A 168 18.46 1.85 14.45
CA GLN A 168 17.39 0.85 14.52
C GLN A 168 16.72 0.63 13.15
N GLU A 169 16.49 1.71 12.39
CA GLU A 169 15.91 1.62 11.06
C GLU A 169 16.85 0.94 10.07
N GLU A 170 18.15 1.27 10.11
CA GLU A 170 19.15 0.60 9.28
C GLU A 170 19.24 -0.90 9.60
N ALA A 171 19.23 -1.27 10.88
CA ALA A 171 19.21 -2.66 11.32
C ALA A 171 17.96 -3.40 10.80
N ARG A 172 16.79 -2.75 10.82
CA ARG A 172 15.55 -3.29 10.24
C ARG A 172 15.65 -3.48 8.73
N ARG A 173 16.20 -2.50 8.00
CA ARG A 173 16.42 -2.57 6.55
C ARG A 173 17.35 -3.73 6.19
N ARG A 174 18.49 -3.86 6.88
CA ARG A 174 19.44 -4.97 6.70
C ARG A 174 18.80 -6.33 7.00
N ALA A 175 17.97 -6.44 8.04
CA ALA A 175 17.24 -7.67 8.36
C ALA A 175 16.17 -8.03 7.31
N GLN A 176 15.48 -7.04 6.73
CA GLN A 176 14.55 -7.26 5.62
C GLN A 176 15.28 -7.72 4.36
N GLU A 177 16.39 -7.09 4.01
CA GLU A 177 17.21 -7.46 2.86
C GLU A 177 17.74 -8.89 2.97
N ARG A 178 18.20 -9.30 4.16
CA ARG A 178 18.62 -10.70 4.42
C ARG A 178 17.48 -11.68 4.17
N ARG A 179 16.29 -11.43 4.72
CA ARG A 179 15.11 -12.28 4.50
C ARG A 179 14.72 -12.37 3.03
N GLN A 180 14.83 -11.26 2.29
CA GLN A 180 14.54 -11.25 0.86
C GLN A 180 15.55 -12.08 0.07
N ARG A 181 16.85 -11.92 0.36
CA ARG A 181 17.92 -12.73 -0.26
C ARG A 181 17.76 -14.22 0.04
N GLU A 182 17.39 -14.59 1.26
CA GLU A 182 17.11 -15.99 1.64
C GLU A 182 15.91 -16.56 0.87
N GLN A 183 14.82 -15.80 0.75
CA GLN A 183 13.66 -16.20 -0.07
C GLN A 183 14.02 -16.36 -1.55
N ASP A 184 14.83 -15.46 -2.11
CA ASP A 184 15.28 -15.55 -3.50
C ASP A 184 16.16 -16.78 -3.72
N GLN A 185 17.08 -17.08 -2.80
CA GLN A 185 17.88 -18.30 -2.85
C GLN A 185 17.00 -19.55 -2.75
N GLN A 186 15.97 -19.54 -1.91
CA GLN A 186 15.02 -20.66 -1.80
C GLN A 186 14.23 -20.84 -3.10
N ARG A 187 13.72 -19.76 -3.70
CA ARG A 187 13.04 -19.78 -5.00
C ARG A 187 13.94 -20.33 -6.10
N GLN A 188 15.22 -19.93 -6.13
CA GLN A 188 16.18 -20.44 -7.10
C GLN A 188 16.44 -21.94 -6.92
N ARG A 189 16.59 -22.42 -5.69
CA ARG A 189 16.75 -23.85 -5.39
C ARG A 189 15.53 -24.66 -5.84
N GLU A 190 14.33 -24.18 -5.53
CA GLU A 190 13.08 -24.83 -5.95
C GLU A 190 12.94 -24.85 -7.49
N SER A 191 13.28 -23.75 -8.16
CA SER A 191 13.25 -23.68 -9.62
C SER A 191 14.24 -24.65 -10.27
N ARG A 192 15.45 -24.81 -9.70
CA ARG A 192 16.42 -25.80 -10.18
C ARG A 192 15.89 -27.22 -10.03
N PHE A 193 15.35 -27.54 -8.86
CA PHE A 193 14.74 -28.85 -8.60
C PHE A 193 13.59 -29.17 -9.56
N ARG A 194 12.67 -28.22 -9.80
CA ARG A 194 11.57 -28.39 -10.78
C ARG A 194 12.08 -28.56 -12.22
N ASN A 195 13.16 -27.88 -12.59
CA ASN A 195 13.76 -28.04 -13.92
C ASN A 195 14.42 -29.40 -14.10
N GLU A 196 15.15 -29.88 -13.09
CA GLU A 196 15.74 -31.23 -13.09
C GLU A 196 14.65 -32.31 -13.17
N GLN A 197 13.54 -32.15 -12.43
CA GLN A 197 12.41 -33.08 -12.51
C GLN A 197 11.80 -33.11 -13.91
N ARG A 198 11.53 -31.95 -14.52
CA ARG A 198 11.02 -31.85 -15.91
C ARG A 198 11.99 -32.44 -16.92
N GLN A 199 13.29 -32.32 -16.70
CA GLN A 199 14.30 -32.94 -17.57
C GLN A 199 14.26 -34.46 -17.47
N ARG A 200 14.18 -35.02 -16.26
CA ARG A 200 14.04 -36.48 -16.04
C ARG A 200 12.77 -37.04 -16.68
N GLU A 201 11.64 -36.35 -16.55
CA GLU A 201 10.38 -36.74 -17.20
C GLU A 201 10.51 -36.75 -18.73
N ARG A 202 11.14 -35.74 -19.32
CA ARG A 202 11.41 -35.69 -20.77
C ARG A 202 12.33 -36.82 -21.23
N GLU A 203 13.34 -37.16 -20.46
CA GLU A 203 14.24 -38.28 -20.78
C GLU A 203 13.53 -39.63 -20.67
N GLN A 204 12.62 -39.81 -19.70
CA GLN A 204 11.78 -41.01 -19.60
C GLN A 204 10.80 -41.12 -20.79
N GLN A 205 10.14 -40.02 -21.17
CA GLN A 205 9.26 -40.00 -22.35
C GLN A 205 10.01 -40.27 -23.66
N LYS A 206 11.24 -39.76 -23.81
CA LYS A 206 12.07 -40.06 -24.99
C LYS A 206 12.41 -41.55 -25.10
N LYS A 207 12.58 -42.24 -23.97
CA LYS A 207 12.82 -43.69 -23.96
C LYS A 207 11.58 -44.49 -24.36
N SER A 208 10.37 -44.03 -24.02
CA SER A 208 9.12 -44.74 -24.36
C SER A 208 8.67 -44.54 -25.82
N HIS A 209 9.04 -43.44 -26.48
CA HIS A 209 8.59 -43.11 -27.84
C HIS A 209 9.52 -43.58 -28.99
N ARG A 210 10.52 -44.43 -28.74
CA ARG A 210 11.45 -44.90 -29.80
C ARG A 210 10.86 -45.97 -30.75
N SER A 211 9.53 -46.15 -30.79
CA SER A 211 8.89 -47.23 -31.54
C SER A 211 7.68 -46.76 -32.36
N THR A 212 7.83 -45.70 -33.15
CA THR A 212 6.82 -45.37 -34.16
C THR A 212 7.48 -44.84 -35.45
N PRO A 213 7.31 -45.53 -36.59
CA PRO A 213 7.88 -45.08 -37.86
C PRO A 213 7.16 -43.81 -38.34
N PRO A 214 7.88 -42.77 -38.79
CA PRO A 214 7.27 -41.57 -39.33
C PRO A 214 7.03 -41.77 -40.82
N ASN A 215 5.80 -42.04 -41.23
CA ASN A 215 5.42 -41.83 -42.62
C ASN A 215 3.92 -41.56 -42.76
N THR A 216 3.56 -40.28 -42.67
CA THR A 216 2.35 -39.80 -43.31
C THR A 216 2.65 -38.43 -43.89
N PRO A 217 2.75 -38.27 -45.22
CA PRO A 217 3.03 -36.98 -45.83
C PRO A 217 1.88 -36.01 -45.52
N LEU A 218 2.20 -34.94 -44.79
CA LEU A 218 1.26 -33.85 -44.54
C LEU A 218 0.84 -33.24 -45.88
N ARG A 219 -0.45 -33.37 -46.22
CA ARG A 219 -1.09 -32.68 -47.34
C ARG A 219 -0.75 -31.19 -47.25
N THR A 220 0.04 -30.73 -48.21
CA THR A 220 0.46 -29.33 -48.36
C THR A 220 -0.78 -28.53 -48.78
N LEU A 221 -1.41 -27.86 -47.81
CA LEU A 221 -2.46 -26.88 -48.10
C LEU A 221 -1.84 -25.71 -48.89
N ALA A 222 -2.58 -25.21 -49.87
CA ALA A 222 -2.16 -24.07 -50.68
C ALA A 222 -1.79 -22.88 -49.77
N PRO A 223 -0.70 -22.15 -50.07
CA PRO A 223 -0.27 -21.02 -49.27
C PRO A 223 -1.36 -19.95 -49.23
N ALA A 224 -1.72 -19.49 -48.03
CA ALA A 224 -2.68 -18.41 -47.87
C ALA A 224 -2.14 -17.14 -48.54
N PRO A 225 -3.01 -16.29 -49.12
CA PRO A 225 -2.60 -15.07 -49.78
C PRO A 225 -1.83 -14.15 -48.83
N ALA A 226 -0.79 -13.48 -49.35
CA ALA A 226 -0.01 -12.53 -48.57
C ALA A 226 -0.87 -11.32 -48.18
N VAL A 227 -0.76 -10.87 -46.93
CA VAL A 227 -1.46 -9.68 -46.44
C VAL A 227 -0.89 -8.43 -47.13
N THR A 228 -1.77 -7.60 -47.68
CA THR A 228 -1.41 -6.39 -48.41
C THR A 228 -1.30 -5.17 -47.48
N MET A 229 -0.51 -4.17 -47.87
CA MET A 229 -0.36 -2.91 -47.09
C MET A 229 -1.69 -2.18 -46.82
N PRO A 230 -2.63 -2.05 -47.79
CA PRO A 230 -3.93 -1.43 -47.52
C PRO A 230 -4.71 -2.15 -46.42
N GLN A 231 -4.75 -3.50 -46.44
CA GLN A 231 -5.43 -4.27 -45.41
C GLN A 231 -4.86 -4.03 -44.00
N ILE A 232 -3.55 -3.83 -43.89
CA ILE A 232 -2.90 -3.51 -42.60
C ILE A 232 -3.32 -2.12 -42.12
N LYS A 233 -3.32 -1.12 -43.00
CA LYS A 233 -3.75 0.25 -42.67
C LYS A 233 -5.23 0.29 -42.29
N ASP A 234 -6.09 -0.38 -43.04
CA ASP A 234 -7.52 -0.46 -42.76
C ASP A 234 -7.80 -1.15 -41.42
N TRP A 235 -7.10 -2.26 -41.16
CA TRP A 235 -7.16 -2.95 -39.86
C TRP A 235 -6.73 -2.03 -38.72
N TYR A 236 -5.61 -1.30 -38.88
CA TYR A 236 -5.09 -0.45 -37.81
C TYR A 236 -6.02 0.74 -37.52
N ASN A 237 -6.60 1.36 -38.56
CA ASN A 237 -7.61 2.41 -38.41
C ASN A 237 -8.87 1.90 -37.69
N PHE A 238 -9.32 0.69 -38.04
CA PHE A 238 -10.42 0.04 -37.34
C PHE A 238 -10.07 -0.27 -35.87
N ALA A 239 -8.85 -0.74 -35.61
CA ALA A 239 -8.36 -1.00 -34.26
C ALA A 239 -8.31 0.27 -33.40
N GLU A 240 -7.88 1.40 -33.96
CA GLU A 240 -7.90 2.70 -33.30
C GLU A 240 -9.33 3.12 -32.92
N THR A 241 -10.29 2.92 -33.82
CA THR A 241 -11.70 3.24 -33.56
C THR A 241 -12.26 2.36 -32.43
N CYS A 242 -11.99 1.05 -32.47
CA CYS A 242 -12.37 0.12 -31.41
C CYS A 242 -11.72 0.47 -30.06
N ASN A 243 -10.45 0.90 -30.06
CA ASN A 243 -9.75 1.33 -28.86
C ASN A 243 -10.35 2.60 -28.23
N ARG A 244 -10.97 3.49 -29.03
CA ARG A 244 -11.65 4.68 -28.51
C ARG A 244 -13.03 4.36 -27.94
N ALA A 245 -13.73 3.36 -28.48
CA ALA A 245 -15.12 3.04 -28.15
C ALA A 245 -15.31 1.61 -27.57
N ARG A 246 -14.43 1.17 -26.65
CA ARG A 246 -14.35 -0.22 -26.15
C ARG A 246 -15.67 -0.75 -25.56
N ASP A 247 -16.46 0.11 -24.97
CA ASP A 247 -17.78 -0.18 -24.40
C ASP A 247 -18.81 -0.60 -25.46
N LYS A 248 -18.62 -0.17 -26.71
CA LYS A 248 -19.54 -0.42 -27.84
C LYS A 248 -19.00 -1.43 -28.84
N VAL A 249 -17.78 -1.94 -28.63
CA VAL A 249 -17.14 -2.87 -29.58
C VAL A 249 -17.88 -4.21 -29.57
N GLN A 250 -18.43 -4.58 -30.72
CA GLN A 250 -19.05 -5.88 -30.94
C GLN A 250 -18.06 -6.94 -31.43
N THR A 251 -17.01 -6.53 -32.13
CA THR A 251 -16.03 -7.41 -32.76
C THR A 251 -14.63 -6.93 -32.45
N PHE A 252 -13.80 -7.80 -31.90
CA PHE A 252 -12.41 -7.48 -31.62
C PHE A 252 -11.64 -7.23 -32.93
N PRO A 253 -10.82 -6.16 -33.03
CA PRO A 253 -10.03 -5.87 -34.22
C PRO A 253 -8.84 -6.83 -34.35
N THR A 254 -9.09 -8.06 -34.81
CA THR A 254 -8.05 -9.08 -34.98
C THR A 254 -7.09 -8.71 -36.13
N PRO A 255 -5.76 -8.78 -35.92
CA PRO A 255 -4.78 -8.53 -36.97
C PRO A 255 -4.97 -9.44 -38.20
N PRO A 256 -4.68 -8.95 -39.42
CA PRO A 256 -4.79 -9.77 -40.61
C PRO A 256 -3.86 -10.99 -40.55
N GLY A 257 -4.42 -12.18 -40.78
CA GLY A 257 -3.67 -13.43 -40.81
C GLY A 257 -3.05 -13.69 -42.18
N GLY A 258 -1.76 -14.04 -42.22
CA GLY A 258 -1.05 -14.46 -43.43
C GLY A 258 -0.06 -15.60 -43.17
N CYS A 259 0.60 -16.09 -44.22
CA CYS A 259 1.68 -17.06 -44.07
C CYS A 259 2.99 -16.35 -43.66
N CYS A 260 3.54 -16.68 -42.49
CA CYS A 260 4.83 -16.15 -42.05
C CYS A 260 6.04 -17.05 -42.41
N GLY A 261 5.80 -18.20 -43.07
CA GLY A 261 6.83 -19.17 -43.47
C GLY A 261 7.47 -19.98 -42.33
N LYS A 262 7.29 -19.60 -41.06
CA LYS A 262 7.87 -20.32 -39.91
C LYS A 262 7.01 -21.52 -39.51
N LEU A 263 7.59 -22.73 -39.54
CA LEU A 263 6.93 -23.98 -39.13
C LEU A 263 6.43 -23.96 -37.68
N THR A 264 7.15 -23.28 -36.78
CA THR A 264 6.75 -23.09 -35.38
C THR A 264 5.44 -22.30 -35.24
N CYS A 265 5.15 -21.41 -36.19
CA CYS A 265 3.92 -20.64 -36.16
C CYS A 265 2.71 -21.50 -36.55
N VAL A 266 2.90 -22.43 -37.49
CA VAL A 266 1.86 -23.36 -37.96
C VAL A 266 1.48 -24.35 -36.87
N SER A 267 2.47 -24.93 -36.17
CA SER A 267 2.20 -25.91 -35.11
C SER A 267 1.41 -25.31 -33.93
N GLN A 268 1.70 -24.06 -33.57
CA GLN A 268 1.03 -23.32 -32.51
C GLN A 268 -0.27 -22.62 -32.96
N ALA A 269 -0.74 -22.81 -34.19
CA ALA A 269 -1.91 -22.08 -34.70
C ALA A 269 -3.23 -22.50 -34.01
N LYS A 270 -3.32 -23.74 -33.49
CA LYS A 270 -4.53 -24.27 -32.86
C LYS A 270 -4.77 -23.77 -31.44
N ASP A 271 -3.69 -23.45 -30.71
CA ASP A 271 -3.75 -23.12 -29.29
C ASP A 271 -3.83 -21.60 -29.02
N ARG A 272 -3.75 -20.77 -30.08
CA ARG A 272 -3.76 -19.31 -29.96
C ARG A 272 -5.17 -18.74 -29.97
N ALA A 273 -5.35 -17.67 -29.20
CA ALA A 273 -6.54 -16.85 -29.27
C ALA A 273 -6.62 -16.11 -30.63
N ASN A 274 -5.53 -15.47 -31.06
CA ASN A 274 -5.49 -14.79 -32.35
C ASN A 274 -5.20 -15.76 -33.50
N LYS A 275 -5.91 -15.57 -34.61
CA LYS A 275 -5.64 -16.30 -35.87
C LYS A 275 -4.30 -15.89 -36.49
N ALA A 276 -3.85 -14.66 -36.25
CA ALA A 276 -2.56 -14.18 -36.69
C ALA A 276 -1.45 -14.68 -35.75
N CYS A 277 -0.39 -15.26 -36.30
CA CYS A 277 0.78 -15.62 -35.52
C CYS A 277 1.56 -14.36 -35.09
N GLU A 278 2.41 -14.50 -34.08
CA GLU A 278 3.26 -13.42 -33.57
C GLU A 278 4.01 -12.67 -34.67
N CYS A 279 4.57 -13.38 -35.66
CA CYS A 279 5.30 -12.74 -36.75
C CYS A 279 4.42 -11.81 -37.61
N ASN A 280 3.16 -12.19 -37.84
CA ASN A 280 2.22 -11.35 -38.57
C ASN A 280 1.77 -10.15 -37.74
N ILE A 281 1.61 -10.34 -36.42
CA ILE A 281 1.27 -9.25 -35.51
C ILE A 281 2.40 -8.20 -35.52
N ARG A 282 3.65 -8.62 -35.33
CA ARG A 282 4.83 -7.73 -35.41
C ARG A 282 4.88 -6.99 -36.75
N ARG A 283 4.77 -7.73 -37.85
CA ARG A 283 4.76 -7.18 -39.21
C ARG A 283 3.61 -6.19 -39.43
N ALA A 284 2.42 -6.45 -38.89
CA ALA A 284 1.28 -5.54 -39.02
C ALA A 284 1.54 -4.21 -38.32
N PHE A 285 2.13 -4.22 -37.12
CA PHE A 285 2.48 -2.98 -36.41
C PHE A 285 3.65 -2.23 -37.05
N GLU A 286 4.68 -2.94 -37.53
CA GLU A 286 5.80 -2.35 -38.27
C GLU A 286 5.32 -1.64 -39.55
N LEU A 287 4.49 -2.32 -40.34
CA LEU A 287 3.97 -1.80 -41.61
C LEU A 287 2.87 -0.75 -41.44
N ALA A 288 2.18 -0.74 -40.28
CA ALA A 288 1.25 0.33 -39.93
C ALA A 288 1.97 1.66 -39.66
N GLY A 289 3.29 1.67 -39.44
CA GLY A 289 4.07 2.88 -39.19
C GLY A 289 3.84 3.45 -37.80
N VAL A 290 3.78 2.60 -36.79
CA VAL A 290 3.59 3.02 -35.39
C VAL A 290 4.81 3.74 -34.84
N ASP A 291 4.63 4.95 -34.33
CA ASP A 291 5.72 5.76 -33.76
C ASP A 291 6.31 5.19 -32.45
N SER A 292 5.48 4.53 -31.64
CA SER A 292 5.91 4.03 -30.32
C SER A 292 5.16 2.78 -29.89
N TYR A 293 5.86 1.64 -29.89
CA TYR A 293 5.33 0.36 -29.42
C TYR A 293 4.90 0.40 -27.95
N LYS A 294 5.55 1.20 -27.10
CA LYS A 294 5.13 1.37 -25.69
C LYS A 294 3.74 1.99 -25.57
N LYS A 295 3.41 2.98 -26.42
CA LYS A 295 2.07 3.60 -26.44
C LYS A 295 1.02 2.61 -26.93
N GLU A 296 1.33 1.86 -27.98
CA GLU A 296 0.44 0.79 -28.47
C GLU A 296 0.22 -0.30 -27.43
N MET A 297 1.30 -0.78 -26.80
CA MET A 297 1.23 -1.79 -25.75
C MET A 297 0.21 -1.40 -24.65
N LEU A 298 0.19 -0.13 -24.24
CA LEU A 298 -0.80 0.36 -23.26
C LEU A 298 -2.25 0.36 -23.80
N LYS A 299 -2.46 0.58 -25.10
CA LYS A 299 -3.79 0.48 -25.73
C LYS A 299 -4.31 -0.96 -25.76
N TRP A 300 -3.41 -1.93 -25.94
CA TRP A 300 -3.70 -3.35 -26.00
C TRP A 300 -3.62 -4.07 -24.65
N HIS A 301 -3.44 -3.34 -23.54
CA HIS A 301 -3.42 -3.96 -22.22
C HIS A 301 -4.77 -4.65 -21.90
N PRO A 302 -4.79 -5.91 -21.44
CA PRO A 302 -6.02 -6.68 -21.24
C PRO A 302 -7.00 -5.98 -20.29
N ASP A 303 -6.50 -5.27 -19.28
CA ASP A 303 -7.34 -4.50 -18.35
C ASP A 303 -8.18 -3.42 -19.06
N LYS A 304 -7.70 -2.81 -20.16
CA LYS A 304 -8.48 -1.82 -20.91
C LYS A 304 -9.69 -2.45 -21.61
N TRP A 305 -9.60 -3.74 -21.94
CA TRP A 305 -10.66 -4.51 -22.58
C TRP A 305 -11.65 -5.12 -21.58
N SER A 306 -11.46 -4.93 -20.27
CA SER A 306 -12.46 -5.27 -19.24
C SER A 306 -13.78 -4.50 -19.38
N ARG A 307 -13.73 -3.31 -19.98
CA ARG A 307 -14.91 -2.45 -20.22
C ARG A 307 -15.79 -2.89 -21.38
N SER A 308 -15.39 -3.93 -22.10
CA SER A 308 -16.16 -4.49 -23.22
C SER A 308 -17.42 -5.22 -22.71
N PRO A 309 -18.41 -5.49 -23.59
CA PRO A 309 -19.62 -6.23 -23.22
C PRO A 309 -19.32 -7.55 -22.51
N GLU A 310 -20.05 -7.82 -21.42
CA GLU A 310 -19.75 -8.92 -20.48
C GLU A 310 -19.60 -10.28 -21.16
N ALA A 311 -20.51 -10.61 -22.08
CA ALA A 311 -20.49 -11.87 -22.82
C ALA A 311 -19.22 -12.11 -23.69
N LYS A 312 -18.48 -11.05 -24.04
CA LYS A 312 -17.28 -11.13 -24.89
C LYS A 312 -16.01 -10.70 -24.18
N ARG A 313 -16.12 -10.26 -22.92
CA ARG A 313 -15.03 -9.65 -22.16
C ARG A 313 -13.81 -10.56 -22.07
N ASP A 314 -14.00 -11.80 -21.61
CA ASP A 314 -12.91 -12.75 -21.41
C ASP A 314 -12.18 -13.05 -22.72
N ARG A 315 -12.95 -13.25 -23.80
CA ARG A 315 -12.39 -13.50 -25.13
C ARG A 315 -11.59 -12.31 -25.65
N PHE A 316 -12.08 -11.08 -25.45
CA PHE A 316 -11.36 -9.88 -25.88
C PHE A 316 -10.09 -9.66 -25.06
N GLN A 317 -10.12 -9.98 -23.76
CA GLN A 317 -8.93 -9.92 -22.91
C GLN A 317 -7.87 -10.94 -23.33
N GLU A 318 -8.25 -12.16 -23.70
CA GLU A 318 -7.32 -13.16 -24.25
C GLU A 318 -6.66 -12.68 -25.56
N LEU A 319 -7.46 -12.18 -26.50
CA LEU A 319 -6.97 -11.67 -27.78
C LEU A 319 -6.03 -10.46 -27.59
N ALA A 320 -6.41 -9.53 -26.71
CA ALA A 320 -5.60 -8.36 -26.38
C ALA A 320 -4.30 -8.74 -25.67
N ARG A 321 -4.34 -9.73 -24.77
CA ARG A 321 -3.16 -10.23 -24.04
C ARG A 321 -2.09 -10.75 -24.99
N GLU A 322 -2.47 -11.50 -26.01
CA GLU A 322 -1.49 -11.99 -26.99
C GLU A 322 -0.83 -10.83 -27.76
N ILE A 323 -1.61 -9.85 -28.22
CA ILE A 323 -1.06 -8.66 -28.89
C ILE A 323 -0.13 -7.89 -27.95
N PHE A 324 -0.53 -7.73 -26.68
CA PHE A 324 0.27 -7.09 -25.64
C PHE A 324 1.62 -7.76 -25.43
N ILE A 325 1.66 -9.09 -25.35
CA ILE A 325 2.91 -9.86 -25.19
C ILE A 325 3.82 -9.65 -26.39
N VAL A 326 3.25 -9.72 -27.60
CA VAL A 326 4.04 -9.50 -28.84
C VAL A 326 4.63 -8.10 -28.88
N LEU A 327 3.85 -7.07 -28.55
CA LEU A 327 4.31 -5.67 -28.51
C LEU A 327 5.31 -5.39 -27.39
N LYS A 328 5.26 -6.15 -26.29
CA LYS A 328 6.23 -6.04 -25.19
C LYS A 328 7.62 -6.53 -25.59
N ASP A 329 7.66 -7.50 -26.51
CA ASP A 329 8.89 -8.11 -27.01
C ASP A 329 9.39 -7.45 -28.31
N MET A 330 8.76 -6.35 -28.75
CA MET A 330 9.20 -5.45 -29.83
C MET A 330 9.86 -4.21 -29.22
#